data_AF-A0A3E0Q084-F1
#
_entry.id   AF-A0A3E0Q084-F1
#
_cell.length_a   1.000
_cell.length_b   1.000
_cell.length_c   1.000
_cell.angle_alpha   90.00
_cell.angle_beta   90.00
_cell.angle_gamma   90.00
#
_symmetry.space_group_name_H-M   'P 1'
#
loop_
_entity.id
_entity.type
_entity.pdbx_description
1 polymer ?
#
loop_
_entity_poly.entity_id
_entity_poly.type
_entity_poly.pdbx_seq_one_letter_code
_entity_poly.pdbx_strand_id
1 'polypeptide(L)'
;GDDLARDTLTHLGLSLGMKPFRLDDSIRPLYHAAAAAAANFVVTALTTSADLFQAAQIDAAVAEPLVLRVVHNVFESGGRESLTGPIARGDTETVVGHLVAAHDVSEEVGRQYRLMAEATAILAGRFNEVRDWK
;
A
#
# COMPACT_ATOMS: atom_id res chain seq x y z
N GLY A 1 23.76 17.11 11.46
CA GLY A 1 25.07 17.12 10.78
C GLY A 1 25.75 18.47 10.92
N ASP A 2 27.00 18.61 10.50
CA ASP A 2 27.68 19.92 10.37
C ASP A 2 27.25 20.63 9.07
N ASP A 3 27.32 21.95 9.02
CA ASP A 3 26.80 22.75 7.90
C ASP A 3 27.58 22.54 6.60
N LEU A 4 28.91 22.37 6.67
CA LEU A 4 29.73 22.07 5.49
C LEU A 4 29.34 20.72 4.88
N ALA A 5 29.11 19.70 5.72
CA ALA A 5 28.67 18.38 5.28
C ALA A 5 27.27 18.43 4.64
N ARG A 6 26.34 19.21 5.21
CA ARG A 6 25.00 19.39 4.64
C ARG A 6 25.07 20.03 3.26
N ASP A 7 25.86 21.08 3.10
CA ASP A 7 25.98 21.81 1.84
C ASP A 7 26.62 20.94 0.75
N THR A 8 27.71 20.24 1.11
CA THR A 8 28.39 19.29 0.21
C THR A 8 27.45 18.19 -0.29
N LEU A 9 26.69 17.55 0.61
CA LEU A 9 25.75 16.50 0.24
C LEU A 9 24.56 17.03 -0.58
N THR A 10 24.12 18.26 -0.31
CA THR A 10 23.06 18.91 -1.08
C THR A 10 23.53 19.15 -2.52
N HIS A 11 24.73 19.71 -2.70
CA HIS A 11 25.33 19.91 -4.02
C HIS A 11 25.54 18.60 -4.78
N LEU A 12 26.00 17.55 -4.11
CA LEU A 12 26.13 16.23 -4.72
C LEU A 12 24.77 15.66 -5.17
N GLY A 13 23.73 15.77 -4.33
CA GLY A 13 22.39 15.32 -4.69
C GLY A 13 21.86 16.04 -5.93
N LEU A 14 22.01 17.36 -5.98
CA LEU A 14 21.60 18.17 -7.13
C LEU A 14 22.37 17.81 -8.41
N SER A 15 23.68 17.55 -8.33
CA SER A 15 24.47 17.16 -9.50
C SER A 15 24.11 15.79 -10.06
N LEU A 16 23.51 14.92 -9.24
CA LEU A 16 22.96 13.63 -9.63
C LEU A 16 21.48 13.69 -10.06
N GLY A 17 20.88 14.89 -10.16
CA GLY A 17 19.47 15.07 -10.53
C GLY A 17 18.48 14.67 -9.41
N MET A 18 18.95 14.47 -8.18
CA MET A 18 18.09 14.22 -7.04
C MET A 18 17.43 15.52 -6.55
N LYS A 19 16.41 15.37 -5.69
CA LYS A 19 15.73 16.49 -5.02
C LYS A 19 16.02 16.44 -3.52
N PRO A 20 17.22 16.85 -3.06
CA PRO A 20 17.55 16.84 -1.64
C PRO A 20 16.65 17.80 -0.87
N PHE A 21 16.33 17.44 0.37
CA PHE A 21 15.55 18.26 1.29
C PHE A 21 16.11 18.11 2.71
N ARG A 22 15.83 19.08 3.58
CA ARG A 22 16.26 19.04 4.97
C ARG A 22 15.29 18.22 5.80
N LEU A 23 15.83 17.40 6.69
CA LEU A 23 15.08 16.55 7.61
C LEU A 23 15.67 16.71 9.01
N ASP A 24 14.85 17.05 9.99
CA ASP A 24 15.27 17.11 11.39
C ASP A 24 15.56 15.71 11.92
N ASP A 25 16.59 15.60 12.75
CA ASP A 25 17.00 14.30 13.31
C ASP A 25 15.89 13.66 14.16
N SER A 26 15.02 14.48 14.77
CA SER A 26 13.88 14.03 15.57
C SER A 26 12.79 13.33 14.75
N ILE A 27 12.60 13.70 13.48
CA ILE A 27 11.58 13.11 12.59
C ILE A 27 12.15 12.01 11.68
N ARG A 28 13.46 11.77 11.73
CA ARG A 28 14.15 10.74 10.93
C ARG A 28 13.51 9.36 11.04
N PRO A 29 13.14 8.83 12.23
CA PRO A 29 12.48 7.53 12.32
C PRO A 29 11.13 7.50 11.58
N LEU A 30 10.35 8.58 11.69
CA LEU A 30 9.05 8.68 11.02
C LEU A 30 9.21 8.74 9.50
N TYR A 31 10.20 9.49 9.00
CA TYR A 31 10.53 9.51 7.57
C TYR A 31 10.89 8.11 7.04
N HIS A 32 11.73 7.37 7.76
CA HIS A 32 12.09 6.00 7.36
C HIS A 32 10.88 5.05 7.39
N ALA A 33 10.00 5.17 8.38
CA ALA A 33 8.76 4.41 8.42
C ALA A 33 7.85 4.74 7.22
N ALA A 34 7.71 6.01 6.86
CA ALA A 34 6.94 6.43 5.69
C ALA A 34 7.55 5.92 4.38
N ALA A 35 8.88 6.00 4.22
CA ALA A 35 9.59 5.48 3.05
C ALA A 35 9.47 3.95 2.96
N ALA A 36 9.60 3.25 4.08
CA ALA A 36 9.41 1.81 4.14
C ALA A 36 7.96 1.41 3.81
N ALA A 37 6.96 2.16 4.27
CA ALA A 37 5.57 1.91 3.90
C ALA A 37 5.34 2.10 2.39
N ALA A 38 5.88 3.18 1.81
CA ALA A 38 5.74 3.48 0.38
C ALA A 38 6.44 2.45 -0.54
N ALA A 39 7.50 1.80 -0.07
CA ALA A 39 8.22 0.79 -0.85
C ALA A 39 7.79 -0.64 -0.50
N ASN A 40 7.89 -1.02 0.77
CA ASN A 40 7.72 -2.40 1.20
C ASN A 40 6.26 -2.85 1.11
N PHE A 41 5.30 -2.03 1.52
CA PHE A 41 3.89 -2.45 1.50
C PHE A 41 3.30 -2.51 0.11
N VAL A 42 3.81 -1.71 -0.85
CA VAL A 42 3.48 -1.87 -2.27
C VAL A 42 3.94 -3.23 -2.77
N VAL A 43 5.19 -3.60 -2.49
CA VAL A 43 5.72 -4.94 -2.84
C VAL A 43 4.86 -6.04 -2.20
N THR A 44 4.59 -5.96 -0.89
CA THR A 44 3.77 -6.94 -0.18
C THR A 44 2.37 -7.08 -0.81
N ALA A 45 1.68 -5.96 -1.08
CA ALA A 45 0.34 -5.98 -1.65
C ALA A 45 0.31 -6.62 -3.04
N LEU A 46 1.30 -6.31 -3.88
CA LEU A 46 1.42 -6.89 -5.23
C LEU A 46 1.78 -8.37 -5.19
N THR A 47 2.62 -8.80 -4.25
CA THR A 47 2.91 -10.22 -4.04
C THR A 47 1.67 -10.99 -3.60
N THR A 48 0.93 -10.50 -2.60
CA THR A 48 -0.34 -11.15 -2.18
C THR A 48 -1.34 -11.19 -3.34
N SER A 49 -1.41 -10.14 -4.16
CA SER A 49 -2.23 -10.15 -5.38
C SER A 49 -1.78 -11.21 -6.38
N ALA A 50 -0.47 -11.39 -6.56
CA ALA A 50 0.09 -12.39 -7.46
C ALA A 50 -0.21 -13.82 -6.99
N ASP A 51 -0.12 -14.09 -5.69
CA ASP A 51 -0.47 -15.39 -5.11
C ASP A 51 -1.95 -15.74 -5.39
N LEU A 52 -2.86 -14.76 -5.28
CA LEU A 52 -4.28 -14.92 -5.60
C LEU A 52 -4.52 -15.16 -7.10
N PHE A 53 -3.85 -14.40 -7.98
CA PHE A 53 -3.95 -14.63 -9.43
C PHE A 53 -3.41 -16.01 -9.83
N GLN A 54 -2.28 -16.43 -9.24
CA GLN A 54 -1.69 -17.73 -9.49
C GLN A 54 -2.63 -18.87 -9.05
N ALA A 55 -3.26 -18.76 -7.88
CA ALA A 55 -4.26 -19.73 -7.43
C ALA A 55 -5.48 -19.80 -8.37
N ALA A 56 -5.83 -18.68 -9.01
CA ALA A 56 -6.85 -18.61 -10.05
C ALA A 56 -6.34 -19.04 -11.45
N GLN A 57 -5.09 -19.50 -11.58
CA GLN A 57 -4.45 -19.87 -12.84
C GLN A 57 -4.38 -18.73 -13.87
N ILE A 58 -4.24 -17.49 -13.39
CA ILE A 58 -4.12 -16.28 -14.20
C ILE A 58 -2.72 -15.71 -14.02
N ASP A 59 -2.11 -15.22 -15.10
CA ASP A 59 -0.84 -14.50 -15.03
C ASP A 59 -1.03 -13.17 -14.29
N ALA A 60 -0.29 -12.95 -13.21
CA ALA A 60 -0.34 -11.73 -12.40
C ALA A 60 0.00 -10.46 -13.19
N ALA A 61 0.67 -10.57 -14.35
CA ALA A 61 0.96 -9.45 -15.23
C ALA A 61 -0.31 -8.69 -15.68
N VAL A 62 -1.48 -9.33 -15.67
CA VAL A 62 -2.76 -8.65 -15.98
C VAL A 62 -3.09 -7.51 -15.01
N ALA A 63 -2.48 -7.49 -13.81
CA ALA A 63 -2.69 -6.46 -12.81
C ALA A 63 -1.92 -5.16 -13.09
N GLU A 64 -0.86 -5.19 -13.90
CA GLU A 64 0.02 -4.04 -14.15
C GLU A 64 -0.74 -2.74 -14.54
N PRO A 65 -1.61 -2.73 -15.57
CA PRO A 65 -2.31 -1.51 -15.96
C PRO A 65 -3.24 -0.98 -14.86
N LEU A 66 -3.85 -1.87 -14.08
CA LEU A 66 -4.69 -1.50 -12.94
C LEU A 66 -3.85 -0.83 -11.85
N VAL A 67 -2.72 -1.43 -11.48
CA VAL A 67 -1.81 -0.94 -10.44
C VAL A 67 -1.25 0.44 -10.82
N LEU A 68 -0.75 0.59 -12.05
CA LEU A 68 -0.23 1.88 -12.53
C LEU A 68 -1.29 2.98 -12.44
N ARG A 69 -2.54 2.67 -12.82
CA ARG A 69 -3.64 3.63 -12.73
C ARG A 69 -3.99 3.98 -11.29
N VAL A 70 -4.04 3.01 -10.39
CA VAL A 70 -4.34 3.26 -8.96
C VAL A 70 -3.26 4.12 -8.33
N VAL A 71 -1.98 3.80 -8.56
CA VAL A 71 -0.85 4.58 -8.03
C VAL A 71 -0.91 6.03 -8.54
N HIS A 72 -1.17 6.21 -9.85
CA HIS A 72 -1.33 7.55 -10.42
C HIS A 72 -2.46 8.34 -9.75
N ASN A 73 -3.65 7.74 -9.63
CA ASN A 73 -4.79 8.39 -8.99
C ASN A 73 -4.48 8.81 -7.55
N VAL A 74 -3.78 7.96 -6.78
CA VAL A 74 -3.41 8.26 -5.39
C VAL A 74 -2.49 9.49 -5.30
N PHE A 75 -1.53 9.63 -6.22
CA PHE A 75 -0.66 10.81 -6.26
C PHE A 75 -1.36 12.08 -6.76
N GLU A 76 -2.39 11.94 -7.61
CA GLU A 76 -3.15 13.09 -8.12
C GLU A 76 -4.25 13.58 -7.17
N SER A 77 -5.01 12.64 -6.59
CA SER A 77 -6.28 12.94 -5.91
C SER A 77 -6.28 12.57 -4.43
N GLY A 78 -5.28 11.83 -3.95
CA GLY A 78 -5.22 11.32 -2.57
C GLY A 78 -5.79 9.91 -2.43
N GLY A 79 -5.40 9.24 -1.33
CA GLY A 79 -5.71 7.83 -1.10
C GLY A 79 -7.19 7.55 -0.84
N ARG A 80 -7.90 8.45 -0.13
CA ARG A 80 -9.31 8.24 0.22
C ARG A 80 -10.23 8.46 -0.97
N GLU A 81 -9.93 9.47 -1.77
CA GLU A 81 -10.64 9.87 -2.97
C GLU A 81 -10.45 8.85 -4.10
N SER A 82 -9.29 8.19 -4.14
CA SER A 82 -8.97 7.16 -5.12
C SER A 82 -9.49 5.77 -4.75
N LEU A 83 -9.90 5.56 -3.50
CA LEU A 83 -10.35 4.26 -3.02
C LEU A 83 -11.73 3.93 -3.58
N THR A 84 -11.83 2.79 -4.26
CA THR A 84 -13.10 2.24 -4.77
C THR A 84 -13.26 0.78 -4.34
N GLY A 85 -14.29 0.10 -4.83
CA GLY A 85 -14.51 -1.33 -4.55
C GLY A 85 -15.42 -1.61 -3.35
N PRO A 86 -15.58 -2.89 -2.99
CA PRO A 86 -16.62 -3.36 -2.07
C PRO A 86 -16.43 -2.81 -0.64
N ILE A 87 -15.20 -2.73 -0.14
CA ILE A 87 -14.91 -2.15 1.18
C ILE A 87 -15.36 -0.69 1.24
N ALA A 88 -15.06 0.13 0.24
CA ALA A 88 -15.48 1.53 0.20
C ALA A 88 -17.02 1.69 0.21
N ARG A 89 -17.73 0.77 -0.46
CA ARG A 89 -19.20 0.76 -0.54
C ARG A 89 -19.89 0.14 0.68
N GLY A 90 -19.17 -0.58 1.54
CA GLY A 90 -19.75 -1.34 2.66
C GLY A 90 -20.44 -2.62 2.21
N ASP A 91 -19.93 -3.24 1.14
CA ASP A 91 -20.45 -4.49 0.58
C ASP A 91 -19.88 -5.69 1.34
N THR A 92 -20.43 -5.92 2.53
CA THR A 92 -19.91 -6.91 3.49
C THR A 92 -19.91 -8.33 2.93
N GLU A 93 -20.96 -8.72 2.19
CA GLU A 93 -21.06 -10.07 1.60
C GLU A 93 -19.91 -10.32 0.62
N THR A 94 -19.63 -9.37 -0.28
CA THR A 94 -18.50 -9.47 -1.21
C THR A 94 -17.17 -9.53 -0.47
N VAL A 95 -16.98 -8.72 0.58
CA VAL A 95 -15.75 -8.73 1.37
C VAL A 95 -15.53 -10.07 2.09
N VAL A 96 -16.58 -10.66 2.66
CA VAL A 96 -16.51 -11.99 3.29
C VAL A 96 -16.13 -13.04 2.24
N GLY A 97 -16.74 -13.01 1.06
CA GLY A 97 -16.38 -13.91 -0.05
C GLY A 97 -14.90 -13.81 -0.43
N HIS A 98 -14.35 -12.59 -0.49
CA HIS A 98 -12.93 -12.40 -0.76
C HIS A 98 -12.03 -12.96 0.36
N LEU A 99 -12.40 -12.75 1.63
CA LEU A 99 -11.64 -13.23 2.78
C LEU A 99 -11.58 -14.76 2.82
N VAL A 100 -12.70 -15.43 2.51
CA VAL A 100 -12.76 -16.90 2.39
C VAL A 100 -11.87 -17.36 1.23
N ALA A 101 -12.03 -16.78 0.05
CA ALA A 101 -11.24 -17.16 -1.12
C ALA A 101 -9.71 -17.00 -0.89
N ALA A 102 -9.29 -15.93 -0.20
CA ALA A 102 -7.89 -15.72 0.13
C ALA A 102 -7.37 -16.74 1.16
N HIS A 103 -8.21 -17.12 2.14
CA HIS A 103 -7.85 -18.14 3.13
C HIS A 103 -7.74 -19.55 2.51
N ASP A 104 -8.57 -19.86 1.52
CA ASP A 104 -8.54 -21.13 0.80
C ASP A 104 -7.26 -21.30 -0.04
N VAL A 105 -6.56 -20.22 -0.38
CA VAL A 105 -5.22 -20.28 -1.01
C VAL A 105 -4.16 -20.75 -0.01
N SER A 106 -4.07 -20.08 1.14
CA SER A 106 -3.25 -20.52 2.29
C SER A 106 -3.58 -19.70 3.55
N GLU A 107 -3.14 -20.20 4.71
CA GLU A 107 -3.24 -19.46 5.97
C GLU A 107 -2.51 -18.10 5.89
N GLU A 108 -1.31 -18.08 5.31
CA GLU A 108 -0.50 -16.87 5.18
C GLU A 108 -1.15 -15.84 4.24
N VAL A 109 -1.65 -16.27 3.08
CA VAL A 109 -2.32 -15.37 2.12
C VAL A 109 -3.60 -14.81 2.72
N GLY A 110 -4.41 -15.66 3.37
CA GLY A 110 -5.61 -15.23 4.09
C GLY A 110 -5.30 -14.18 5.16
N ARG A 111 -4.23 -14.38 5.95
CA ARG A 111 -3.79 -13.42 6.97
C ARG A 111 -3.34 -12.09 6.36
N GLN A 112 -2.54 -12.12 5.29
CA GLN A 112 -2.09 -10.92 4.59
C GLN A 112 -3.27 -10.13 4.01
N TYR A 113 -4.18 -10.82 3.32
CA TYR A 113 -5.37 -10.20 2.73
C TYR A 113 -6.25 -9.55 3.80
N ARG A 114 -6.50 -10.24 4.92
CA ARG A 114 -7.29 -9.69 6.03
C ARG A 114 -6.67 -8.42 6.61
N LEU A 115 -5.37 -8.41 6.88
CA LEU A 115 -4.67 -7.22 7.40
C LEU A 115 -4.80 -6.02 6.45
N MET A 116 -4.69 -6.25 5.14
CA MET A 116 -4.87 -5.21 4.13
C MET A 116 -6.33 -4.75 4.02
N ALA A 117 -7.29 -5.67 4.10
CA ALA A 117 -8.71 -5.35 4.09
C ALA A 117 -9.09 -4.48 5.31
N GLU A 118 -8.61 -4.82 6.50
CA GLU A 118 -8.82 -4.04 7.72
C GLU A 118 -8.21 -2.64 7.63
N ALA A 119 -6.97 -2.53 7.13
CA ALA A 119 -6.33 -1.24 6.87
C ALA A 119 -7.12 -0.40 5.84
N THR A 120 -7.69 -1.06 4.82
CA THR A 120 -8.54 -0.42 3.81
C THR A 120 -9.87 0.04 4.40
N ALA A 121 -10.46 -0.71 5.34
CA ALA A 121 -11.66 -0.29 6.06
C ALA A 121 -11.40 0.93 6.96
N ILE A 122 -10.22 1.03 7.58
CA ILE A 122 -9.81 2.25 8.30
C ILE A 122 -9.77 3.44 7.34
N LEU A 123 -9.13 3.29 6.17
CA LEU A 123 -9.08 4.34 5.14
C LEU A 123 -10.47 4.75 4.64
N ALA A 124 -11.38 3.78 4.45
CA ALA A 124 -12.75 4.02 4.04
C ALA A 124 -13.62 4.69 5.13
N GLY A 125 -13.16 4.73 6.39
CA GLY A 125 -13.96 5.17 7.53
C GLY A 125 -15.02 4.16 7.97
N ARG A 126 -14.77 2.87 7.72
CA ARG A 126 -15.69 1.74 7.94
C ARG A 126 -15.13 0.67 8.87
N PHE A 127 -14.16 1.02 9.71
CA PHE A 127 -13.50 0.06 10.62
C PHE A 127 -14.47 -0.70 11.53
N ASN A 128 -15.62 -0.11 11.89
CA ASN A 128 -16.63 -0.78 12.70
C ASN A 128 -17.26 -2.00 12.01
N GLU A 129 -17.33 -2.02 10.68
CA GLU A 129 -17.90 -3.09 9.86
C GLU A 129 -17.01 -4.33 9.80
N VAL A 130 -15.73 -4.21 10.17
CA VAL A 130 -14.78 -5.36 10.27
C VAL A 130 -15.32 -6.45 11.19
N ARG A 131 -16.11 -6.07 12.20
CA ARG A 131 -16.73 -7.00 13.17
C ARG A 131 -17.73 -7.96 12.53
N ASP A 132 -18.22 -7.62 11.35
CA ASP A 132 -19.21 -8.38 10.58
C ASP A 132 -18.54 -9.34 9.57
N TRP A 133 -17.20 -9.32 9.47
CA TRP A 133 -16.41 -10.19 8.57
C TRP A 133 -16.04 -11.55 9.20
N LYS A 134 -16.90 -12.05 10.08
CA LYS A 134 -16.68 -13.30 10.82
C LYS A 134 -17.03 -14.52 10.01
#